data_AF-A0A327QQK3-F1
#
_entry.id   AF-A0A327QQK3-F1
#
_cell.length_a   1.000
_cell.length_b   1.000
_cell.length_c   1.000
_cell.angle_alpha   90.00
_cell.angle_beta   90.00
_cell.angle_gamma   90.00
#
_symmetry.space_group_name_H-M   'P 1'
#
loop_
_entity.id
_entity.type
_entity.pdbx_description
1 polymer ?
#
loop_
_entity_poly.entity_id
_entity_poly.type
_entity_poly.pdbx_seq_one_letter_code
_entity_poly.pdbx_strand_id
1 'polypeptide(L)'
;MKSRLLLMAAFLLTCSTSFAHMLWIETAGQGTKGKAQTVKVFYGEYSEHNPEKVADWYSNVKEFTLWLTGPDNEKTKLTVTQVGEHFEATFTPTTDGQYTLAISQDAKDLGGETKYQFNTYAIVNVGKPSVANLTGELTVAPAQVAQKANQPMQLKATFQGKPAAGIQIAVFSPSGWNREVVTDANGVATFTPIWAGTYMIEASKMGDETGEIAGKEYKKVWRNAAIAVDIAK
;
A
#
# COMPACT_ATOMS: atom_id res chain seq x y z
N MET A 1 -25.86 -12.29 41.80
CA MET A 1 -25.56 -12.77 40.43
C MET A 1 -25.75 -11.71 39.34
N LYS A 2 -26.66 -10.74 39.46
CA LYS A 2 -26.86 -9.68 38.44
C LYS A 2 -25.71 -8.66 38.33
N SER A 3 -24.97 -8.37 39.40
CA SER A 3 -23.84 -7.41 39.37
C SER A 3 -22.53 -8.00 38.81
N ARG A 4 -22.37 -9.34 38.77
CA ARG A 4 -21.19 -10.00 38.19
C ARG A 4 -21.28 -10.19 36.67
N LEU A 5 -22.49 -10.18 36.10
CA LEU A 5 -22.68 -10.17 34.64
C LEU A 5 -22.39 -8.80 34.02
N LEU A 6 -22.61 -7.70 34.75
CA LEU A 6 -22.31 -6.35 34.25
C LEU A 6 -20.80 -6.06 34.17
N LEU A 7 -19.96 -6.65 35.04
CA LEU A 7 -18.51 -6.47 34.95
C LEU A 7 -17.89 -7.26 33.78
N MET A 8 -18.52 -8.34 33.31
CA MET A 8 -18.00 -9.15 32.20
C MET A 8 -18.40 -8.63 30.83
N ALA A 9 -19.46 -7.79 30.75
CA ALA A 9 -19.85 -7.08 29.54
C ALA A 9 -18.99 -5.82 29.26
N ALA A 10 -18.27 -5.31 30.26
CA ALA A 10 -17.45 -4.11 30.13
C ALA A 10 -16.03 -4.36 29.58
N PHE A 11 -15.60 -5.63 29.44
CA PHE A 11 -14.23 -5.98 29.03
C PHE A 11 -14.09 -6.37 27.55
N LEU A 12 -15.16 -6.23 26.74
CA LEU A 12 -15.24 -6.79 25.39
C LEU A 12 -15.12 -5.78 24.24
N LEU A 13 -14.75 -4.51 24.49
CA LEU A 13 -14.91 -3.45 23.47
C LEU A 13 -13.71 -2.51 23.27
N THR A 14 -12.48 -3.01 23.41
CA THR A 14 -11.29 -2.30 22.87
C THR A 14 -10.28 -3.29 22.27
N CYS A 15 -10.66 -3.98 21.19
CA CYS A 15 -9.65 -4.43 20.24
C CYS A 15 -9.19 -3.18 19.47
N SER A 16 -8.16 -2.51 19.96
CA SER A 16 -7.41 -1.55 19.15
C SER A 16 -6.79 -2.34 18.00
N THR A 17 -7.29 -2.16 16.79
CA THR A 17 -6.56 -2.57 15.58
C THR A 17 -5.36 -1.65 15.46
N SER A 18 -4.19 -2.08 15.93
CA SER A 18 -2.93 -1.42 15.63
C SER A 18 -2.49 -1.89 14.25
N PHE A 19 -2.29 -0.95 13.33
CA PHE A 19 -1.74 -1.23 12.01
C PHE A 19 -0.24 -0.96 12.05
N ALA A 20 0.52 -1.73 11.27
CA ALA A 20 1.92 -1.39 11.07
C ALA A 20 2.02 -0.10 10.26
N HIS A 21 3.09 0.66 10.46
CA HIS A 21 3.38 1.80 9.61
C HIS A 21 3.62 1.34 8.17
N MET A 22 3.28 2.16 7.19
CA MET A 22 3.53 1.88 5.79
C MET A 22 4.05 3.10 5.04
N LEU A 23 4.79 2.84 3.95
CA LEU A 23 4.95 3.83 2.89
C LEU A 23 3.70 3.84 2.01
N TRP A 24 3.24 5.01 1.59
CA TRP A 24 2.25 5.10 0.53
C TRP A 24 2.55 6.24 -0.44
N ILE A 25 2.00 6.10 -1.65
CA ILE A 25 2.11 7.06 -2.73
C ILE A 25 0.74 7.70 -2.96
N GLU A 26 0.69 9.03 -2.98
CA GLU A 26 -0.48 9.79 -3.41
C GLU A 26 -0.22 10.48 -4.74
N THR A 27 -1.10 10.24 -5.70
CA THR A 27 -1.10 10.87 -7.01
C THR A 27 -2.47 10.68 -7.65
N ALA A 28 -2.87 11.56 -8.58
CA ALA A 28 -4.14 11.36 -9.30
C ALA A 28 -4.07 10.11 -10.19
N GLY A 29 -5.04 9.20 -10.07
CA GLY A 29 -5.08 7.96 -10.86
C GLY A 29 -5.28 8.16 -12.37
N GLN A 30 -5.67 9.37 -12.78
CA GLN A 30 -5.80 9.78 -14.19
C GLN A 30 -4.83 10.93 -14.49
N GLY A 31 -3.90 10.68 -15.41
CA GLY A 31 -2.98 11.68 -15.95
C GLY A 31 -3.44 12.21 -17.30
N THR A 32 -2.78 13.27 -17.77
CA THR A 32 -2.96 13.83 -19.12
C THR A 32 -1.62 13.86 -19.85
N LYS A 33 -1.61 13.35 -21.09
CA LYS A 33 -0.43 13.38 -21.96
C LYS A 33 0.12 14.81 -22.08
N GLY A 34 1.43 14.96 -21.87
CA GLY A 34 2.12 16.25 -21.93
C GLY A 34 1.86 17.19 -20.74
N LYS A 35 1.12 16.77 -19.71
CA LYS A 35 0.95 17.54 -18.47
C LYS A 35 1.73 16.91 -17.33
N ALA A 36 2.34 17.74 -16.50
CA ALA A 36 3.04 17.30 -15.31
C ALA A 36 2.08 16.62 -14.32
N GLN A 37 2.52 15.50 -13.75
CA GLN A 37 1.84 14.72 -12.73
C GLN A 37 2.65 14.81 -11.43
N THR A 38 2.03 15.31 -10.37
CA THR A 38 2.65 15.35 -9.03
C THR A 38 2.51 14.00 -8.34
N VAL A 39 3.56 13.60 -7.64
CA VAL A 39 3.61 12.38 -6.84
C VAL A 39 4.08 12.76 -5.44
N LYS A 40 3.36 12.30 -4.42
CA LYS A 40 3.74 12.48 -3.01
C LYS A 40 3.97 11.12 -2.36
N VAL A 41 4.95 11.05 -1.48
CA VAL A 41 5.30 9.82 -0.75
C VAL A 41 5.34 10.14 0.74
N PHE A 42 4.60 9.35 1.50
CA PHE A 42 4.43 9.49 2.95
C PHE A 42 4.79 8.20 3.67
N TYR A 43 4.91 8.28 4.99
CA TYR A 43 5.09 7.16 5.89
C TYR A 43 4.28 7.37 7.17
N GLY A 44 3.82 6.28 7.78
CA GLY A 44 3.04 6.33 9.03
C GLY A 44 1.88 5.32 9.07
N GLU A 45 1.02 5.47 10.08
CA GLU A 45 -0.23 4.72 10.20
C GLU A 45 -1.37 5.46 9.48
N TYR A 46 -1.82 4.94 8.35
CA TYR A 46 -2.83 5.62 7.54
C TYR A 46 -4.17 5.80 8.27
N SER A 47 -4.53 4.90 9.19
CA SER A 47 -5.73 5.03 10.03
C SER A 47 -5.75 6.29 10.89
N GLU A 48 -4.59 6.85 11.23
CA GLU A 48 -4.49 8.03 12.09
C GLU A 48 -4.71 9.36 11.33
N HIS A 49 -4.81 9.31 10.00
CA HIS A 49 -4.99 10.47 9.10
C HIS A 49 -3.94 11.58 9.27
N ASN A 50 -2.82 11.28 9.94
CA ASN A 50 -1.70 12.17 10.14
C ASN A 50 -0.41 11.42 9.77
N PRO A 51 0.23 11.73 8.65
CA PRO A 51 1.51 11.15 8.29
C PRO A 51 2.58 11.47 9.34
N GLU A 52 3.57 10.58 9.46
CA GLU A 52 4.73 10.84 10.31
C GLU A 52 5.67 11.87 9.69
N LYS A 53 6.29 12.67 10.56
CA LYS A 53 7.39 13.56 10.17
C LYS A 53 8.55 12.73 9.64
N VAL A 54 9.15 13.18 8.53
CA VAL A 54 10.31 12.52 7.90
C VAL A 54 11.49 12.29 8.87
N ALA A 55 11.65 13.14 9.88
CA ALA A 55 12.68 12.97 10.90
C ALA A 55 12.46 11.73 11.76
N ASP A 56 11.21 11.31 11.93
CA ASP A 56 10.76 10.23 12.81
C ASP A 56 10.53 8.91 12.06
N TRP A 57 10.59 8.91 10.71
CA TRP A 57 10.42 7.71 9.90
C TRP A 57 11.38 6.59 10.34
N TYR A 58 10.85 5.37 10.38
CA TYR A 58 11.60 4.22 10.83
C TYR A 58 12.87 3.98 9.99
N SER A 59 13.98 3.81 10.70
CA SER A 59 15.25 3.38 10.12
C SER A 59 15.70 4.26 8.93
N ASN A 60 16.03 3.65 7.79
CA ASN A 60 16.40 4.31 6.55
C ASN A 60 15.26 4.36 5.52
N VAL A 61 13.99 4.21 5.94
CA VAL A 61 12.85 4.16 5.01
C VAL A 61 12.78 5.42 4.13
N LYS A 62 13.16 6.59 4.67
CA LYS A 62 13.25 7.87 3.93
C LYS A 62 14.30 7.90 2.81
N GLU A 63 15.20 6.93 2.76
CA GLU A 63 16.22 6.79 1.71
C GLU A 63 15.72 5.98 0.50
N PHE A 64 14.40 5.78 0.40
CA PHE A 64 13.78 5.02 -0.67
C PHE A 64 14.16 5.53 -2.07
N THR A 65 14.05 4.63 -3.06
CA THR A 65 14.08 5.01 -4.46
C THR A 65 12.69 4.89 -5.08
N LEU A 66 12.19 5.99 -5.64
CA LEU A 66 10.94 6.02 -6.41
C LEU A 66 11.21 5.73 -7.89
N TRP A 67 10.62 4.66 -8.39
CA TRP A 67 10.68 4.27 -9.79
C TRP A 67 9.37 4.59 -10.49
N LEU A 68 9.48 5.07 -11.73
CA LEU A 68 8.40 5.17 -12.70
C LEU A 68 8.63 4.12 -13.79
N THR A 69 7.61 3.34 -14.13
CA THR A 69 7.60 2.45 -15.29
C THR A 69 6.54 2.94 -16.27
N GLY A 70 6.92 3.22 -17.50
CA GLY A 70 6.02 3.66 -18.57
C GLY A 70 5.29 2.51 -19.28
N PRO A 71 4.35 2.80 -20.20
CA PRO A 71 3.61 1.80 -20.98
C PRO A 71 4.50 0.93 -21.90
N ASP A 72 5.68 1.42 -22.24
CA ASP A 72 6.74 0.73 -22.99
C ASP A 72 7.62 -0.17 -22.11
N ASN A 73 7.36 -0.20 -20.80
CA ASN A 73 8.17 -0.84 -19.76
C ASN A 73 9.54 -0.15 -19.51
N GLU A 74 9.75 1.07 -20.02
CA GLU A 74 10.93 1.84 -19.65
C GLU A 74 10.83 2.23 -18.18
N LYS A 75 11.90 1.95 -17.43
CA LYS A 75 11.98 2.20 -15.99
C LYS A 75 12.91 3.38 -15.71
N THR A 76 12.37 4.44 -15.14
CA THR A 76 13.08 5.69 -14.81
C THR A 76 13.07 5.94 -13.31
N LYS A 77 14.22 6.30 -12.72
CA LYS A 77 14.29 6.77 -11.34
C LYS A 77 13.82 8.22 -11.27
N LEU A 78 12.81 8.50 -10.45
CA LEU A 78 12.37 9.87 -10.20
C LEU A 78 13.24 10.53 -9.13
N THR A 79 13.53 11.81 -9.32
CA THR A 79 14.13 12.63 -8.27
C THR A 79 13.03 13.05 -7.31
N VAL A 80 13.28 12.84 -6.02
CA VAL A 80 12.37 13.22 -4.93
C VAL A 80 12.98 14.35 -4.12
N THR A 81 12.14 15.27 -3.66
CA THR A 81 12.53 16.37 -2.76
C THR A 81 11.66 16.32 -1.51
N GLN A 82 12.26 16.42 -0.34
CA GLN A 82 11.50 16.51 0.90
C GLN A 82 10.74 17.85 0.96
N VAL A 83 9.44 17.79 1.25
CA VAL A 83 8.56 18.95 1.44
C VAL A 83 7.77 18.72 2.73
N GLY A 84 8.22 19.30 3.83
CA GLY A 84 7.60 19.10 5.13
C GLY A 84 7.67 17.64 5.59
N GLU A 85 6.51 17.00 5.71
CA GLU A 85 6.33 15.63 6.23
C GLU A 85 6.29 14.55 5.13
N HIS A 86 6.52 14.93 3.88
CA HIS A 86 6.51 14.01 2.75
C HIS A 86 7.63 14.31 1.75
N PHE A 87 7.75 13.45 0.75
CA PHE A 87 8.59 13.69 -0.42
C PHE A 87 7.72 13.94 -1.65
N GLU A 88 8.13 14.86 -2.50
CA GLU A 88 7.48 15.15 -3.78
C GLU A 88 8.38 14.78 -4.96
N ALA A 89 7.76 14.26 -6.02
CA ALA A 89 8.35 14.10 -7.34
C ALA A 89 7.37 14.56 -8.41
N THR A 90 7.86 14.70 -9.63
CA THR A 90 7.02 15.01 -10.80
C THR A 90 7.51 14.21 -11.99
N PHE A 91 6.59 13.76 -12.82
CA PHE A 91 6.87 13.24 -14.16
C PHE A 91 5.86 13.78 -15.16
N THR A 92 6.15 13.69 -16.46
CA THR A 92 5.24 14.10 -17.52
C THR A 92 5.00 12.92 -18.45
N PRO A 93 3.77 12.37 -18.50
CA PRO A 93 3.46 11.29 -19.44
C PRO A 93 3.64 11.74 -20.89
N THR A 94 4.37 10.95 -21.68
CA THR A 94 4.67 11.25 -23.09
C THR A 94 3.84 10.40 -24.06
N THR A 95 3.23 9.32 -23.56
CA THR A 95 2.39 8.37 -24.31
C THR A 95 1.12 8.03 -23.52
N ASP A 96 0.09 7.57 -24.23
CA ASP A 96 -1.11 7.00 -23.61
C ASP A 96 -0.79 5.60 -23.08
N GLY A 97 -1.42 5.21 -21.98
CA GLY A 97 -1.22 3.92 -21.33
C GLY A 97 -1.13 4.01 -19.81
N GLN A 98 -0.74 2.90 -19.20
CA GLN A 98 -0.58 2.78 -17.76
C GLN A 98 0.86 3.11 -17.36
N TYR A 99 1.02 4.03 -16.42
CA TYR A 99 2.27 4.31 -15.74
C TYR A 99 2.19 3.78 -14.32
N THR A 100 3.26 3.12 -13.87
CA THR A 100 3.35 2.55 -12.52
C THR A 100 4.44 3.25 -11.75
N LEU A 101 4.11 3.79 -10.59
CA LEU A 101 5.06 4.25 -9.59
C LEU A 101 5.29 3.14 -8.59
N ALA A 102 6.54 2.91 -8.20
CA ALA A 102 6.89 1.84 -7.26
C ALA A 102 8.03 2.23 -6.34
N ILE A 103 7.90 1.86 -5.06
CA ILE A 103 8.96 1.85 -4.06
C ILE A 103 9.07 0.43 -3.50
N SER A 104 10.29 -0.04 -3.29
CA SER A 104 10.62 -1.24 -2.53
C SER A 104 11.84 -0.91 -1.68
N GLN A 105 11.68 -0.90 -0.36
CA GLN A 105 12.67 -0.45 0.59
C GLN A 105 12.76 -1.40 1.78
N ASP A 106 13.88 -2.09 1.93
CA ASP A 106 14.22 -2.79 3.15
C ASP A 106 14.61 -1.76 4.23
N ALA A 107 14.00 -1.86 5.41
CA ALA A 107 14.47 -1.11 6.57
C ALA A 107 15.77 -1.73 7.09
N LYS A 108 16.74 -0.86 7.36
CA LYS A 108 18.05 -1.24 7.91
C LYS A 108 17.94 -1.85 9.31
N ASP A 109 16.99 -1.38 10.12
CA ASP A 109 16.75 -1.88 11.46
C ASP A 109 15.72 -3.01 11.48
N LEU A 110 15.86 -3.88 12.48
CA LEU A 110 15.00 -5.03 12.70
C LEU A 110 13.98 -4.76 13.80
N GLY A 111 12.81 -5.40 13.71
CA GLY A 111 11.86 -5.58 14.80
C GLY A 111 12.09 -6.94 15.44
N GLY A 112 12.94 -6.99 16.48
CA GLY A 112 13.45 -8.26 17.00
C GLY A 112 14.27 -8.98 15.92
N GLU A 113 13.87 -10.21 15.56
CA GLU A 113 14.50 -11.00 14.48
C GLU A 113 13.81 -10.80 13.10
N THR A 114 12.98 -9.76 12.97
CA THR A 114 12.18 -9.49 11.76
C THR A 114 12.78 -8.35 10.96
N LYS A 115 13.11 -8.59 9.69
CA LYS A 115 13.38 -7.55 8.70
C LYS A 115 12.06 -7.02 8.13
N TYR A 116 11.95 -5.70 8.00
CA TYR A 116 10.80 -5.06 7.35
C TYR A 116 11.14 -4.66 5.92
N GLN A 117 10.27 -5.00 4.98
CA GLN A 117 10.35 -4.54 3.61
C GLN A 117 9.07 -3.79 3.26
N PHE A 118 9.22 -2.50 2.97
CA PHE A 118 8.14 -1.62 2.61
C PHE A 118 8.00 -1.55 1.09
N ASN A 119 6.87 -2.04 0.57
CA ASN A 119 6.54 -1.86 -0.85
C ASN A 119 5.31 -0.96 -0.99
N THR A 120 5.31 -0.08 -1.98
CA THR A 120 4.13 0.72 -2.32
C THR A 120 4.09 1.04 -3.80
N TYR A 121 2.88 1.16 -4.32
CA TYR A 121 2.61 1.35 -5.74
C TYR A 121 1.55 2.43 -5.93
N ALA A 122 1.61 3.13 -7.05
CA ALA A 122 0.51 3.91 -7.58
C ALA A 122 0.40 3.72 -9.09
N ILE A 123 -0.81 3.86 -9.62
CA ILE A 123 -1.11 3.67 -11.03
C ILE A 123 -1.69 4.97 -11.58
N VAL A 124 -1.10 5.47 -12.66
CA VAL A 124 -1.60 6.62 -13.40
C VAL A 124 -1.97 6.16 -14.80
N ASN A 125 -3.26 6.18 -15.12
CA ASN A 125 -3.75 5.92 -16.46
C ASN A 125 -3.75 7.21 -17.29
N VAL A 126 -3.25 7.15 -18.51
CA VAL A 126 -3.31 8.24 -19.49
C VAL A 126 -4.08 7.76 -20.70
N GLY A 127 -5.16 8.47 -21.06
CA GLY A 127 -6.13 7.95 -22.03
C GLY A 127 -7.05 6.90 -21.40
N LYS A 128 -7.30 5.80 -22.11
CA LYS A 128 -8.24 4.76 -21.68
C LYS A 128 -7.65 3.92 -20.51
N PRO A 129 -8.33 3.84 -19.36
CA PRO A 129 -7.87 3.01 -18.25
C PRO A 129 -7.82 1.51 -18.59
N SER A 130 -6.83 0.82 -18.01
CA SER A 130 -6.67 -0.64 -18.10
C SER A 130 -6.65 -1.26 -16.71
N VAL A 131 -6.76 -2.60 -16.64
CA VAL A 131 -6.59 -3.32 -15.38
C VAL A 131 -5.16 -3.08 -14.88
N ALA A 132 -5.01 -2.96 -13.57
CA ALA A 132 -3.71 -2.79 -12.93
C ALA A 132 -2.77 -3.97 -13.26
N ASN A 133 -1.56 -3.66 -13.70
CA ASN A 133 -0.51 -4.66 -13.90
C ASN A 133 0.74 -4.27 -13.12
N LEU A 134 0.83 -4.76 -11.88
CA LEU A 134 1.95 -4.50 -10.99
C LEU A 134 2.95 -5.66 -11.02
N THR A 135 4.22 -5.32 -10.87
CA THR A 135 5.31 -6.27 -10.68
C THR A 135 6.12 -5.86 -9.46
N GLY A 136 6.57 -6.84 -8.67
CA GLY A 136 7.30 -6.62 -7.44
C GLY A 136 7.31 -7.86 -6.56
N GLU A 137 7.94 -7.75 -5.38
CA GLU A 137 8.07 -8.86 -4.44
C GLU A 137 6.71 -9.23 -3.83
N LEU A 138 6.00 -8.25 -3.28
CA LEU A 138 4.58 -8.34 -2.90
C LEU A 138 3.83 -7.22 -3.64
N THR A 139 2.68 -7.53 -4.22
CA THR A 139 1.81 -6.54 -4.87
C THR A 139 0.37 -6.76 -4.44
N VAL A 140 -0.44 -5.71 -4.44
CA VAL A 140 -1.91 -5.77 -4.38
C VAL A 140 -2.48 -4.71 -5.29
N ALA A 141 -3.53 -5.04 -6.05
CA ALA A 141 -4.21 -4.09 -6.90
C ALA A 141 -5.65 -4.51 -7.21
N PRO A 142 -6.51 -3.59 -7.66
CA PRO A 142 -7.81 -3.93 -8.22
C PRO A 142 -7.69 -4.92 -9.39
N ALA A 143 -8.51 -5.98 -9.39
CA ALA A 143 -8.56 -6.96 -10.48
C ALA A 143 -9.43 -6.52 -11.68
N GLN A 144 -10.01 -5.32 -11.61
CA GLN A 144 -10.91 -4.75 -12.61
C GLN A 144 -10.61 -3.26 -12.81
N VAL A 145 -11.03 -2.70 -13.95
CA VAL A 145 -10.66 -1.32 -14.35
C VAL A 145 -11.33 -0.27 -13.46
N ALA A 146 -12.65 -0.37 -13.30
CA ALA A 146 -13.45 0.61 -12.59
C ALA A 146 -14.01 0.01 -11.30
N GLN A 147 -13.94 0.78 -10.22
CA GLN A 147 -14.51 0.43 -8.93
C GLN A 147 -15.65 1.39 -8.61
N LYS A 148 -16.73 0.85 -8.05
CA LYS A 148 -17.92 1.63 -7.68
C LYS A 148 -18.35 1.29 -6.27
N ALA A 149 -18.84 2.31 -5.57
CA ALA A 149 -19.49 2.14 -4.29
C ALA A 149 -20.67 1.18 -4.43
N ASN A 150 -20.90 0.37 -3.40
CA ASN A 150 -21.95 -0.64 -3.30
C ASN A 150 -21.89 -1.77 -4.34
N GLN A 151 -20.74 -1.95 -5.01
CA GLN A 151 -20.49 -3.09 -5.91
C GLN A 151 -19.30 -3.92 -5.40
N PRO A 152 -19.34 -5.26 -5.50
CA PRO A 152 -18.20 -6.09 -5.13
C PRO A 152 -16.94 -5.70 -5.90
N MET A 153 -15.85 -5.52 -5.16
CA MET A 153 -14.53 -5.23 -5.66
C MET A 153 -13.57 -6.36 -5.33
N GLN A 154 -12.87 -6.83 -6.35
CA GLN A 154 -11.81 -7.83 -6.22
C GLN A 154 -10.44 -7.15 -6.14
N LEU A 155 -9.66 -7.58 -5.16
CA LEU A 155 -8.25 -7.26 -5.00
C LEU A 155 -7.43 -8.50 -5.31
N LYS A 156 -6.43 -8.37 -6.17
CA LYS A 156 -5.49 -9.45 -6.50
C LYS A 156 -4.15 -9.15 -5.86
N ALA A 157 -3.67 -10.06 -5.02
CA ALA A 157 -2.32 -10.02 -4.47
C ALA A 157 -1.41 -11.03 -5.17
N THR A 158 -0.16 -10.64 -5.40
CA THR A 158 0.87 -11.54 -5.89
C THR A 158 2.09 -11.49 -5.00
N PHE A 159 2.77 -12.63 -4.85
CA PHE A 159 4.06 -12.73 -4.20
C PHE A 159 5.03 -13.37 -5.20
N GLN A 160 6.16 -12.71 -5.46
CA GLN A 160 7.17 -13.12 -6.45
C GLN A 160 6.55 -13.38 -7.84
N GLY A 161 5.64 -12.48 -8.24
CA GLY A 161 4.93 -12.55 -9.53
C GLY A 161 3.87 -13.65 -9.64
N LYS A 162 3.58 -14.41 -8.58
CA LYS A 162 2.57 -15.48 -8.58
C LYS A 162 1.39 -15.12 -7.68
N PRO A 163 0.15 -15.53 -8.01
CA PRO A 163 -0.98 -15.36 -7.11
C PRO A 163 -0.70 -15.96 -5.73
N ALA A 164 -1.01 -15.21 -4.67
CA ALA A 164 -0.63 -15.57 -3.30
C ALA A 164 -1.85 -15.68 -2.39
N ALA A 165 -2.11 -16.87 -1.88
CA ALA A 165 -3.17 -17.15 -0.91
C ALA A 165 -2.78 -16.75 0.50
N GLY A 166 -3.78 -16.46 1.34
CA GLY A 166 -3.56 -16.15 2.76
C GLY A 166 -2.87 -14.80 3.03
N ILE A 167 -2.83 -13.91 2.03
CA ILE A 167 -2.33 -12.55 2.20
C ILE A 167 -3.38 -11.75 2.97
N GLN A 168 -2.97 -11.15 4.09
CA GLN A 168 -3.82 -10.23 4.85
C GLN A 168 -3.88 -8.91 4.09
N ILE A 169 -5.08 -8.38 3.89
CA ILE A 169 -5.30 -7.10 3.25
C ILE A 169 -6.11 -6.21 4.17
N ALA A 170 -5.48 -5.13 4.66
CA ALA A 170 -6.15 -4.04 5.34
C ALA A 170 -6.73 -3.06 4.31
N VAL A 171 -7.99 -2.68 4.53
CA VAL A 171 -8.75 -1.75 3.70
C VAL A 171 -9.11 -0.55 4.56
N PHE A 172 -8.61 0.63 4.20
CA PHE A 172 -8.88 1.88 4.88
C PHE A 172 -9.79 2.75 4.00
N SER A 173 -11.00 3.05 4.47
CA SER A 173 -11.95 3.86 3.72
C SER A 173 -11.74 5.36 3.97
N PRO A 174 -12.23 6.23 3.07
CA PRO A 174 -12.25 7.68 3.31
C PRO A 174 -13.20 8.10 4.44
N SER A 175 -14.04 7.19 4.97
CA SER A 175 -14.89 7.45 6.13
C SER A 175 -14.21 7.10 7.46
N GLY A 176 -12.98 6.59 7.43
CA GLY A 176 -12.28 6.03 8.61
C GLY A 176 -12.74 4.63 9.00
N TRP A 177 -13.61 4.00 8.21
CA TRP A 177 -13.97 2.60 8.39
C TRP A 177 -12.85 1.70 7.84
N ASN A 178 -12.37 0.80 8.69
CA ASN A 178 -11.29 -0.10 8.35
C ASN A 178 -11.77 -1.56 8.40
N ARG A 179 -11.28 -2.40 7.50
CA ARG A 179 -11.59 -3.83 7.46
C ARG A 179 -10.40 -4.63 6.96
N GLU A 180 -10.25 -5.84 7.50
CA GLU A 180 -9.35 -6.83 6.94
C GLU A 180 -10.10 -7.87 6.08
N VAL A 181 -9.49 -8.24 4.97
CA VAL A 181 -9.88 -9.38 4.12
C VAL A 181 -8.65 -10.22 3.82
N VAL A 182 -8.85 -11.48 3.44
CA VAL A 182 -7.75 -12.42 3.18
C VAL A 182 -7.91 -12.99 1.78
N THR A 183 -6.80 -13.17 1.06
CA THR A 183 -6.84 -13.75 -0.29
C THR A 183 -7.10 -15.25 -0.29
N ASP A 184 -7.87 -15.70 -1.27
CA ASP A 184 -8.16 -17.09 -1.57
C ASP A 184 -6.98 -17.80 -2.29
N ALA A 185 -7.20 -19.06 -2.68
CA ALA A 185 -6.21 -19.87 -3.41
C ALA A 185 -5.73 -19.26 -4.74
N ASN A 186 -6.51 -18.35 -5.33
CA ASN A 186 -6.17 -17.63 -6.57
C ASN A 186 -5.53 -16.26 -6.30
N GLY A 187 -5.18 -15.98 -5.04
CA GLY A 187 -4.65 -14.69 -4.63
C GLY A 187 -5.67 -13.56 -4.69
N VAL A 188 -6.97 -13.86 -4.62
CA VAL A 188 -8.05 -12.87 -4.73
C VAL A 188 -8.76 -12.70 -3.39
N ALA A 189 -8.94 -11.46 -2.97
CA ALA A 189 -9.85 -11.11 -1.88
C ALA A 189 -10.99 -10.24 -2.44
N THR A 190 -12.18 -10.33 -1.85
CA THR A 190 -13.34 -9.53 -2.27
C THR A 190 -13.89 -8.75 -1.09
N PHE A 191 -14.21 -7.47 -1.32
CA PHE A 191 -14.98 -6.64 -0.40
C PHE A 191 -15.92 -5.71 -1.18
N THR A 192 -16.89 -5.12 -0.51
CA THR A 192 -17.80 -4.13 -1.11
C THR A 192 -17.52 -2.76 -0.49
N PRO A 193 -16.88 -1.81 -1.21
CA PRO A 193 -16.74 -0.44 -0.72
C PRO A 193 -18.12 0.21 -0.62
N ILE A 194 -18.42 0.89 0.49
CA ILE A 194 -19.73 1.52 0.70
C ILE A 194 -19.71 2.99 0.29
N TRP A 195 -18.58 3.66 0.49
CA TRP A 195 -18.39 5.07 0.18
C TRP A 195 -17.57 5.25 -1.09
N ALA A 196 -17.85 6.31 -1.85
CA ALA A 196 -16.97 6.79 -2.90
C ALA A 196 -15.80 7.57 -2.28
N GLY A 197 -14.70 7.67 -3.02
CA GLY A 197 -13.46 8.35 -2.60
C GLY A 197 -12.25 7.41 -2.63
N THR A 198 -11.12 7.89 -2.14
CA THR A 198 -9.86 7.16 -2.16
C THR A 198 -9.76 6.24 -0.96
N TYR A 199 -9.54 4.95 -1.23
CA TYR A 199 -9.26 3.94 -0.23
C TYR A 199 -7.76 3.64 -0.24
N MET A 200 -7.16 3.45 0.93
CA MET A 200 -5.84 2.87 1.02
C MET A 200 -5.97 1.37 1.23
N ILE A 201 -5.23 0.59 0.45
CA ILE A 201 -5.21 -0.87 0.51
C ILE A 201 -3.80 -1.30 0.83
N GLU A 202 -3.63 -2.07 1.90
CA GLU A 202 -2.34 -2.61 2.30
C GLU A 202 -2.41 -4.13 2.36
N ALA A 203 -1.66 -4.82 1.50
CA ALA A 203 -1.40 -6.24 1.64
C ALA A 203 -0.18 -6.46 2.54
N SER A 204 -0.21 -7.44 3.43
CA SER A 204 0.94 -7.81 4.25
C SER A 204 1.17 -9.31 4.29
N LYS A 205 2.44 -9.68 4.46
CA LYS A 205 2.90 -11.06 4.54
C LYS A 205 4.08 -11.17 5.50
N MET A 206 3.95 -12.03 6.51
CA MET A 206 5.08 -12.55 7.27
C MET A 206 5.58 -13.84 6.61
N GLY A 207 6.89 -14.06 6.60
CA GLY A 207 7.51 -15.31 6.16
C GLY A 207 8.81 -15.60 6.91
N ASP A 208 9.12 -16.89 7.04
CA ASP A 208 10.42 -17.33 7.54
C ASP A 208 11.46 -17.18 6.42
N GLU A 209 12.50 -16.41 6.69
CA GLU A 209 13.62 -16.16 5.78
C GLU A 209 14.79 -15.71 6.63
N THR A 210 15.94 -16.35 6.44
CA THR A 210 17.16 -16.02 7.19
C THR A 210 18.12 -15.23 6.33
N GLY A 211 18.82 -14.28 6.94
CA GLY A 211 19.81 -13.45 6.27
C GLY A 211 20.44 -12.45 7.21
N GLU A 212 21.20 -11.52 6.64
CA GLU A 212 21.84 -10.43 7.37
C GLU A 212 21.52 -9.09 6.70
N ILE A 213 21.24 -8.06 7.49
CA ILE A 213 21.14 -6.67 7.04
C ILE A 213 21.89 -5.77 8.01
N ALA A 214 22.81 -4.95 7.48
CA ALA A 214 23.64 -4.04 8.26
C ALA A 214 24.30 -4.69 9.51
N GLY A 215 24.84 -5.92 9.35
CA GLY A 215 25.51 -6.63 10.44
C GLY A 215 24.57 -7.33 11.44
N LYS A 216 23.26 -7.35 11.20
CA LYS A 216 22.26 -7.99 12.07
C LYS A 216 21.62 -9.19 11.37
N GLU A 217 21.65 -10.34 12.01
CA GLU A 217 20.94 -11.53 11.52
C GLU A 217 19.43 -11.38 11.73
N TYR A 218 18.65 -11.81 10.74
CA TYR A 218 17.19 -11.92 10.83
C TYR A 218 16.74 -13.35 10.50
N LYS A 219 15.56 -13.74 11.01
CA LYS A 219 14.94 -15.05 10.76
C LYS A 219 13.56 -14.96 10.12
N LYS A 220 13.01 -13.75 10.09
CA LYS A 220 11.71 -13.45 9.50
C LYS A 220 11.79 -12.22 8.65
N VAL A 221 10.92 -12.16 7.65
CA VAL A 221 10.68 -10.95 6.88
C VAL A 221 9.19 -10.65 6.89
N TRP A 222 8.85 -9.46 7.36
CA TRP A 222 7.55 -8.88 7.13
C TRP A 222 7.62 -7.98 5.90
N ARG A 223 6.67 -8.17 5.00
CA ARG A 223 6.53 -7.38 3.78
C ARG A 223 5.14 -6.77 3.75
N ASN A 224 5.05 -5.53 3.30
CA ASN A 224 3.77 -4.98 2.86
C ASN A 224 3.81 -4.51 1.41
N ALA A 225 2.63 -4.24 0.88
CA ALA A 225 2.39 -3.62 -0.42
C ALA A 225 1.18 -2.71 -0.30
N ALA A 226 1.39 -1.39 -0.39
CA ALA A 226 0.32 -0.39 -0.28
C ALA A 226 -0.05 0.21 -1.64
N ILE A 227 -1.34 0.50 -1.85
CA ILE A 227 -1.85 1.23 -3.03
C ILE A 227 -3.10 2.05 -2.69
N ALA A 228 -3.17 3.27 -3.20
CA ALA A 228 -4.38 4.07 -3.19
C ALA A 228 -5.31 3.68 -4.36
N VAL A 229 -6.61 3.50 -4.08
CA VAL A 229 -7.62 3.13 -5.08
C VAL A 229 -8.81 4.08 -4.99
N ASP A 230 -9.12 4.74 -6.10
CA ASP A 230 -10.29 5.59 -6.21
C ASP A 230 -11.56 4.77 -6.51
N ILE A 231 -12.57 4.94 -5.67
CA ILE A 231 -13.89 4.34 -5.82
C ILE A 231 -14.88 5.41 -6.29
N ALA A 232 -15.51 5.17 -7.44
CA ALA A 232 -16.55 6.04 -7.98
C ALA A 232 -17.89 5.83 -7.24
N LYS A 233 -18.83 6.78 -7.43
CA LYS A 233 -20.21 6.63 -6.95
C LYS A 233 -20.95 5.49 -7.65
#